data_AF-A0A0N4Y473-F1
#
_entry.id   AF-A0A0N4Y473-F1
#
_cell.length_a   1.000
_cell.length_b   1.000
_cell.length_c   1.000
_cell.angle_alpha   90.00
_cell.angle_beta   90.00
_cell.angle_gamma   90.00
#
_symmetry.space_group_name_H-M   'P 1'
#
loop_
_entity.id
_entity.type
_entity.pdbx_description
1 polymer ?
#
loop_
_entity_poly.entity_id
_entity_poly.type
_entity_poly.pdbx_seq_one_letter_code
_entity_poly.pdbx_strand_id
1 'polypeptide(L)'
;MTSPPQPHNMKAREEPRGPAGTTTKTKRRKRPEEERFFVLSGYLMSMMCEREKRFKTTEIVRFYFRRIKRIVPLYVVVMMGCVTISELKLFGHNDDTNWNAVRSAAAFATNIRSTNSVQGYLEMLHIGTDFYTHMWSISLEMQFYLIFPLLFFVYKHLWDELAQYYLAGIAMISLAYHVTLPSSRAFNLVHARIWQFVIGPLCIFWTPHFHRVLSVLSAVSCLWPYTVLPSLLLRIAATVLTAATILSYSSDNCTILTRKPLTYIGDISYALYLVHWPIYILVRQDFFDAFRCEVLTETEAFEHCIYSEKNYMRAVQEYKPDSLFILTRHVTLTLLPPSTTKRQIDEYASNGANALNRLAQAVADKVFVLNAADLFNKSSSFGVAREIVERAVANCPKCSTLDYVPTFTVNGTFRFFNPNTHILNLNGYWHFTSHGLNQLKPLFKEICRNITRRN
;
A
#
# COMPACT_ATOMS: atom_id res chain seq x y z
N MET A 1 -22.85 36.80 5.84
CA MET A 1 -21.61 37.33 5.24
C MET A 1 -20.60 37.51 6.35
N THR A 2 -19.76 36.51 6.58
CA THR A 2 -18.69 36.58 7.58
C THR A 2 -17.53 35.75 7.07
N SER A 3 -16.46 36.45 6.75
CA SER A 3 -15.20 36.02 6.15
C SER A 3 -14.43 35.03 7.06
N PRO A 4 -13.63 34.11 6.49
CA PRO A 4 -12.76 33.24 7.29
C PRO A 4 -11.50 34.00 7.77
N PRO A 5 -10.96 33.71 8.97
CA PRO A 5 -9.76 34.37 9.47
C PRO A 5 -8.47 33.75 8.88
N GLN A 6 -7.49 34.63 8.65
CA GLN A 6 -6.14 34.31 8.15
C GLN A 6 -5.27 33.57 9.19
N PRO A 7 -4.26 32.79 8.74
CA PRO A 7 -3.43 31.97 9.63
C PRO A 7 -2.32 32.78 10.34
N HIS A 8 -2.24 32.61 11.66
CA HIS A 8 -1.17 33.16 12.49
C HIS A 8 0.16 32.39 12.33
N ASN A 9 1.24 33.15 12.13
CA ASN A 9 2.64 32.73 12.17
C ASN A 9 3.00 32.04 13.50
N MET A 10 3.50 30.80 13.45
CA MET A 10 4.13 30.13 14.60
C MET A 10 5.60 29.86 14.29
N LYS A 11 6.47 30.61 14.97
CA LYS A 11 7.93 30.44 14.96
C LYS A 11 8.31 29.03 15.45
N ALA A 12 9.21 28.37 14.72
CA ALA A 12 9.84 27.13 15.13
C ALA A 12 10.55 27.30 16.48
N ARG A 13 10.25 26.41 17.44
CA ARG A 13 10.94 26.31 18.73
C ARG A 13 11.71 24.99 18.71
N GLU A 14 13.02 25.07 18.92
CA GLU A 14 13.96 23.95 18.89
C GLU A 14 13.67 22.95 20.03
N GLU A 15 13.62 21.66 19.70
CA GLU A 15 13.61 20.55 20.66
C GLU A 15 15.03 20.24 21.18
N PRO A 16 15.20 19.86 22.47
CA PRO A 16 16.49 19.48 23.02
C PRO A 16 16.89 18.04 22.60
N ARG A 17 18.16 17.87 22.21
CA ARG A 17 18.76 16.59 21.79
C ARG A 17 18.92 15.62 22.98
N GLY A 18 18.21 14.49 22.93
CA GLY A 18 18.51 13.27 23.70
C GLY A 18 19.47 12.33 22.95
N PRO A 19 20.11 11.36 23.64
CA PRO A 19 21.35 10.72 23.18
C PRO A 19 21.13 9.70 22.06
N ALA A 20 22.17 9.57 21.24
CA ALA A 20 22.24 8.78 20.02
C ALA A 20 22.05 7.27 20.29
N GLY A 21 20.85 6.78 20.01
CA GLY A 21 20.60 5.37 19.70
C GLY A 21 20.92 5.11 18.22
N THR A 22 21.82 4.18 17.97
CA THR A 22 22.24 3.69 16.64
C THR A 22 21.08 3.06 15.90
N THR A 23 20.23 3.87 15.25
CA THR A 23 19.26 3.38 14.27
C THR A 23 20.00 3.01 13.00
N THR A 24 20.18 1.70 12.78
CA THR A 24 20.50 1.12 11.49
C THR A 24 19.44 1.57 10.48
N LYS A 25 19.79 2.55 9.63
CA LYS A 25 18.95 2.98 8.49
C LYS A 25 18.88 1.82 7.49
N THR A 26 17.87 0.97 7.63
CA THR A 26 17.49 -0.01 6.60
C THR A 26 17.13 0.77 5.31
N LYS A 27 18.06 0.77 4.35
CA LYS A 27 17.85 1.32 3.00
C LYS A 27 16.75 0.49 2.32
N ARG A 28 15.55 1.06 2.25
CA ARG A 28 14.36 0.42 1.66
C ARG A 28 14.46 0.33 0.14
N ARG A 29 13.92 -0.78 -0.39
CA ARG A 29 13.88 -1.16 -1.81
C ARG A 29 13.11 -0.13 -2.65
N LYS A 30 13.70 0.37 -3.74
CA LYS A 30 13.04 1.15 -4.80
C LYS A 30 13.11 0.33 -6.09
N ARG A 31 11.96 -0.03 -6.68
CA ARG A 31 11.90 -0.88 -7.88
C ARG A 31 11.87 -0.02 -9.17
N PRO A 32 12.75 -0.26 -10.15
CA PRO A 32 12.77 0.43 -11.46
C PRO A 32 11.98 -0.31 -12.56
N GLU A 33 11.09 -1.24 -12.21
CA GLU A 33 10.26 -1.97 -13.19
C GLU A 33 9.37 -1.05 -14.03
N GLU A 34 8.88 0.04 -13.45
CA GLU A 34 7.93 0.96 -14.09
C GLU A 34 8.59 1.86 -15.15
N GLU A 35 9.88 2.17 -14.98
CA GLU A 35 10.61 3.13 -15.82
C GLU A 35 10.87 2.54 -17.22
N ARG A 36 10.98 1.21 -17.29
CA ARG A 36 11.17 0.44 -18.53
C ARG A 36 9.89 0.42 -19.38
N PHE A 37 8.74 0.39 -18.71
CA PHE A 37 7.43 0.36 -19.37
C PHE A 37 7.16 1.67 -20.14
N PHE A 38 7.56 2.83 -19.62
CA PHE A 38 7.30 4.12 -20.28
C PHE A 38 8.05 4.29 -21.59
N VAL A 39 9.34 3.89 -21.63
CA VAL A 39 10.15 3.94 -22.87
C VAL A 39 9.53 3.04 -23.94
N LEU A 40 9.17 1.81 -23.57
CA LEU A 40 8.52 0.85 -24.48
C LEU A 40 7.17 1.35 -24.98
N SER A 41 6.35 1.93 -24.10
CA SER A 41 5.06 2.51 -24.46
C SER A 41 5.23 3.61 -25.52
N GLY A 42 6.14 4.56 -25.30
CA GLY A 42 6.46 5.60 -26.27
C GLY A 42 6.91 5.06 -27.63
N TYR A 43 7.87 4.11 -27.63
CA TYR A 43 8.41 3.50 -28.85
C TYR A 43 7.34 2.72 -29.64
N LEU A 44 6.53 1.90 -28.95
CA LEU A 44 5.48 1.14 -29.60
C LEU A 44 4.39 2.06 -30.18
N MET A 45 4.05 3.14 -29.47
CA MET A 45 3.05 4.09 -30.00
C MET A 45 3.58 4.82 -31.23
N SER A 46 4.83 5.26 -31.23
CA SER A 46 5.44 5.90 -32.41
C SER A 46 5.52 4.92 -33.58
N MET A 47 5.93 3.67 -33.36
CA MET A 47 5.96 2.63 -34.40
C MET A 47 4.59 2.36 -35.03
N MET A 48 3.49 2.44 -34.27
CA MET A 48 2.16 2.31 -34.84
C MET A 48 1.75 3.52 -35.67
N CYS A 49 2.08 4.73 -35.23
CA CYS A 49 1.72 5.97 -35.92
C CYS A 49 2.60 6.23 -37.16
N GLU A 50 3.85 5.75 -37.15
CA GLU A 50 4.78 5.77 -38.29
C GLU A 50 4.26 5.00 -39.52
N ARG A 51 3.41 3.99 -39.31
CA ARG A 51 2.83 3.20 -40.43
C ARG A 51 1.93 4.04 -41.33
N GLU A 52 1.42 5.16 -40.83
CA GLU A 52 0.50 6.03 -41.56
C GLU A 52 1.29 7.11 -42.31
N LYS A 53 1.20 7.13 -43.65
CA LYS A 53 1.95 8.08 -44.52
C LYS A 53 1.63 9.56 -44.24
N ARG A 54 0.43 9.86 -43.75
CA ARG A 54 0.01 11.23 -43.38
C ARG A 54 -0.76 11.17 -42.07
N PHE A 55 -0.21 11.81 -41.04
CA PHE A 55 -0.84 11.85 -39.72
C PHE A 55 -1.78 13.04 -39.60
N LYS A 56 -3.08 12.81 -39.84
CA LYS A 56 -4.15 13.82 -39.78
C LYS A 56 -5.03 13.63 -38.53
N THR A 57 -5.97 14.55 -38.30
CA THR A 57 -6.94 14.48 -37.19
C THR A 57 -7.71 13.16 -37.14
N THR A 58 -8.01 12.54 -38.29
CA THR A 58 -8.66 11.21 -38.35
C THR A 58 -7.83 10.12 -37.69
N GLU A 59 -6.51 10.17 -37.83
CA GLU A 59 -5.60 9.19 -37.22
C GLU A 59 -5.45 9.43 -35.71
N ILE A 60 -5.55 10.68 -35.26
CA ILE A 60 -5.60 11.02 -33.83
C ILE A 60 -6.84 10.38 -33.18
N VAL A 61 -8.02 10.55 -33.78
CA VAL A 61 -9.26 9.93 -33.29
C VAL A 61 -9.16 8.41 -33.31
N ARG A 62 -8.62 7.83 -34.41
CA ARG A 62 -8.42 6.40 -34.53
C ARG A 62 -7.42 5.85 -33.50
N PHE A 63 -6.38 6.61 -33.17
CA PHE A 63 -5.44 6.28 -32.11
C PHE A 63 -6.16 6.14 -30.76
N TYR A 64 -6.93 7.16 -30.36
CA TYR A 64 -7.68 7.14 -29.10
C TYR A 64 -8.67 5.98 -29.05
N PHE A 65 -9.43 5.76 -30.13
CA PHE A 65 -10.38 4.66 -30.21
C PHE A 65 -9.70 3.29 -30.02
N ARG A 66 -8.56 3.06 -30.70
CA ARG A 66 -7.78 1.80 -30.55
C ARG A 66 -7.26 1.62 -29.12
N ARG A 67 -6.84 2.70 -28.45
CA ARG A 67 -6.36 2.63 -27.06
C ARG A 67 -7.49 2.34 -26.07
N ILE A 68 -8.61 3.06 -26.20
CA ILE A 68 -9.79 2.86 -25.35
C ILE A 68 -10.30 1.42 -25.49
N LYS A 69 -10.48 0.92 -26.72
CA LYS A 69 -10.95 -0.45 -26.98
C LYS A 69 -10.01 -1.53 -26.41
N ARG A 70 -8.72 -1.25 -26.28
CA ARG A 70 -7.73 -2.18 -25.74
C ARG A 70 -7.69 -2.17 -24.21
N ILE A 71 -7.72 -0.98 -23.59
CA ILE A 71 -7.38 -0.78 -22.18
C ILE A 71 -8.65 -0.79 -21.31
N VAL A 72 -9.62 0.05 -21.66
CA VAL A 72 -10.76 0.35 -20.78
C VAL A 72 -11.61 -0.87 -20.44
N PRO A 73 -11.95 -1.79 -21.38
CA PRO A 73 -12.84 -2.91 -21.05
C PRO A 73 -12.33 -3.78 -19.91
N LEU A 74 -11.08 -4.26 -20.00
CA LEU A 74 -10.52 -5.13 -18.98
C LEU A 74 -10.21 -4.37 -17.69
N TYR A 75 -9.77 -3.11 -17.78
CA TYR A 75 -9.56 -2.24 -16.63
C TYR A 75 -10.83 -2.11 -15.79
N VAL A 76 -11.97 -1.81 -16.44
CA VAL A 76 -13.26 -1.66 -15.76
C VAL A 76 -13.76 -2.98 -15.19
N VAL A 77 -13.60 -4.10 -15.91
CA VAL A 77 -13.99 -5.43 -15.40
C VAL A 77 -13.23 -5.77 -14.12
N VAL A 78 -11.90 -5.59 -14.11
CA VAL A 78 -11.10 -5.86 -12.91
C VAL A 78 -11.46 -4.90 -11.78
N MET A 79 -11.69 -3.62 -12.08
CA MET A 79 -12.11 -2.62 -11.10
C MET A 79 -13.45 -2.99 -10.46
N MET A 80 -14.46 -3.31 -11.26
CA MET A 80 -15.78 -3.73 -10.76
C MET A 80 -15.71 -5.05 -9.99
N GLY A 81 -14.84 -5.98 -10.41
CA GLY A 81 -14.58 -7.21 -9.68
C GLY A 81 -14.01 -6.96 -8.29
N CYS A 82 -13.07 -6.01 -8.15
CA CYS A 82 -12.51 -5.62 -6.85
C CYS A 82 -13.55 -4.96 -5.94
N VAL A 83 -14.41 -4.08 -6.47
CA VAL A 83 -15.54 -3.51 -5.71
C VAL A 83 -16.47 -4.64 -5.24
N THR A 84 -16.85 -5.54 -6.14
CA THR A 84 -17.74 -6.67 -5.81
C THR A 84 -17.14 -7.56 -4.72
N ILE A 85 -15.84 -7.86 -4.80
CA ILE A 85 -15.14 -8.66 -3.80
C ILE A 85 -15.16 -7.97 -2.43
N SER A 86 -14.93 -6.65 -2.39
CA SER A 86 -14.91 -5.90 -1.12
C SER A 86 -16.30 -5.73 -0.51
N GLU A 87 -17.30 -5.30 -1.29
CA GLU A 87 -18.67 -5.10 -0.81
C GLU A 87 -19.35 -6.40 -0.39
N LEU A 88 -19.11 -7.50 -1.12
CA LEU A 88 -19.66 -8.82 -0.79
C LEU A 88 -18.77 -9.62 0.19
N LYS A 89 -17.66 -9.05 0.65
CA LYS A 89 -16.69 -9.69 1.57
C LYS A 89 -16.27 -11.10 1.11
N LEU A 90 -16.03 -11.24 -0.18
CA LEU A 90 -15.61 -12.50 -0.78
C LEU A 90 -14.16 -12.79 -0.41
N PHE A 91 -13.80 -14.08 -0.38
CA PHE A 91 -12.43 -14.54 -0.14
C PHE A 91 -11.82 -14.00 1.16
N GLY A 92 -12.64 -13.84 2.22
CA GLY A 92 -12.16 -13.39 3.52
C GLY A 92 -11.76 -11.90 3.58
N HIS A 93 -11.97 -11.14 2.51
CA HIS A 93 -11.66 -9.71 2.48
C HIS A 93 -12.65 -8.93 3.36
N ASN A 94 -12.16 -8.45 4.50
CA ASN A 94 -12.98 -7.77 5.52
C ASN A 94 -12.82 -6.25 5.57
N ASP A 95 -11.94 -5.68 4.76
CA ASP A 95 -11.72 -4.24 4.73
C ASP A 95 -12.85 -3.55 3.94
N ASP A 96 -13.30 -2.40 4.46
CA ASP A 96 -14.33 -1.59 3.80
C ASP A 96 -13.82 -1.04 2.47
N THR A 97 -14.72 -0.90 1.49
CA THR A 97 -14.36 -0.37 0.17
C THR A 97 -13.86 1.08 0.26
N ASN A 98 -12.61 1.30 -0.17
CA ASN A 98 -12.04 2.63 -0.27
C ASN A 98 -12.57 3.39 -1.51
N TRP A 99 -13.71 4.05 -1.36
CA TRP A 99 -14.36 4.81 -2.45
C TRP A 99 -13.49 5.93 -3.03
N ASN A 100 -12.57 6.50 -2.27
CA ASN A 100 -11.62 7.49 -2.79
C ASN A 100 -10.60 6.86 -3.76
N ALA A 101 -10.17 5.62 -3.47
CA ALA A 101 -9.33 4.84 -4.37
C ALA A 101 -10.11 4.46 -5.65
N VAL A 102 -11.37 4.02 -5.51
CA VAL A 102 -12.26 3.68 -6.65
C VAL A 102 -12.45 4.88 -7.57
N ARG A 103 -12.83 6.05 -7.02
CA ARG A 103 -13.01 7.28 -7.83
C ARG A 103 -11.73 7.69 -8.55
N SER A 104 -10.58 7.57 -7.88
CA SER A 104 -9.28 7.88 -8.47
C SER A 104 -8.90 6.90 -9.58
N ALA A 105 -9.23 5.61 -9.44
CA ALA A 105 -9.02 4.59 -10.46
C ALA A 105 -9.93 4.84 -11.68
N ALA A 106 -11.22 5.09 -11.45
CA ALA A 106 -12.18 5.42 -12.50
C ALA A 106 -11.77 6.67 -13.30
N ALA A 107 -11.15 7.66 -12.64
CA ALA A 107 -10.65 8.87 -13.28
C ALA A 107 -9.24 8.74 -13.90
N PHE A 108 -8.61 7.56 -13.88
CA PHE A 108 -7.19 7.38 -14.26
C PHE A 108 -6.25 8.39 -13.58
N ALA A 109 -6.44 8.57 -12.26
CA ALA A 109 -5.76 9.54 -11.43
C ALA A 109 -5.17 8.93 -10.14
N THR A 110 -4.97 7.61 -10.07
CA THR A 110 -4.40 6.95 -8.88
C THR A 110 -2.96 7.36 -8.59
N ASN A 111 -2.23 7.83 -9.61
CA ASN A 111 -0.93 8.47 -9.44
C ASN A 111 -1.00 9.76 -8.62
N ILE A 112 -2.04 10.58 -8.81
CA ILE A 112 -2.18 11.87 -8.10
C ILE A 112 -2.53 11.64 -6.62
N ARG A 113 -3.37 10.65 -6.31
CA ARG A 113 -3.69 10.26 -4.93
C ARG A 113 -2.44 9.92 -4.10
N SER A 114 -1.42 9.38 -4.75
CA SER A 114 -0.15 8.95 -4.15
C SER A 114 0.86 10.09 -3.90
N THR A 115 0.51 11.34 -4.20
CA THR A 115 1.46 12.47 -4.26
C THR A 115 2.03 12.89 -2.89
N ASN A 116 1.38 12.53 -1.78
CA ASN A 116 1.74 13.02 -0.46
C ASN A 116 3.11 12.50 0.03
N SER A 117 3.60 11.33 -0.40
CA SER A 117 5.02 10.94 -0.28
C SER A 117 5.37 9.67 -1.09
N VAL A 118 6.61 9.57 -1.63
CA VAL A 118 7.13 8.32 -2.25
C VAL A 118 7.15 7.18 -1.23
N GLN A 119 7.46 7.52 0.01
CA GLN A 119 7.47 6.58 1.13
C GLN A 119 6.08 5.98 1.33
N GLY A 120 5.04 6.82 1.28
CA GLY A 120 3.65 6.41 1.37
C GLY A 120 3.22 5.48 0.25
N TYR A 121 3.70 5.67 -0.98
CA TYR A 121 3.41 4.73 -2.07
C TYR A 121 4.03 3.35 -1.85
N LEU A 122 5.33 3.30 -1.52
CA LEU A 122 6.02 2.04 -1.23
C LEU A 122 5.46 1.36 0.01
N GLU A 123 5.00 2.14 0.98
CA GLU A 123 4.28 1.67 2.16
C GLU A 123 2.90 1.12 1.79
N MET A 124 2.11 1.79 0.94
CA MET A 124 0.84 1.25 0.41
C MET A 124 1.05 -0.05 -0.36
N LEU A 125 2.13 -0.17 -1.14
CA LEU A 125 2.51 -1.42 -1.80
C LEU A 125 2.93 -2.50 -0.78
N HIS A 126 3.67 -2.13 0.25
CA HIS A 126 4.14 -3.08 1.25
C HIS A 126 3.05 -3.55 2.21
N ILE A 127 2.10 -2.68 2.54
CA ILE A 127 0.97 -3.01 3.43
C ILE A 127 -0.11 -3.73 2.61
N GLY A 128 -0.37 -3.31 1.37
CA GLY A 128 -1.29 -3.98 0.46
C GLY A 128 -2.77 -3.80 0.83
N THR A 129 -3.16 -2.62 1.32
CA THR A 129 -4.54 -2.35 1.78
C THR A 129 -5.54 -2.03 0.68
N ASP A 130 -5.08 -1.50 -0.46
CA ASP A 130 -5.96 -1.02 -1.53
C ASP A 130 -5.72 -1.80 -2.84
N PHE A 131 -6.81 -2.35 -3.41
CA PHE A 131 -6.82 -3.06 -4.70
C PHE A 131 -6.32 -2.24 -5.89
N TYR A 132 -6.38 -0.92 -5.81
CA TYR A 132 -6.11 -0.01 -6.94
C TYR A 132 -4.70 0.61 -6.92
N THR A 133 -3.87 0.23 -5.95
CA THR A 133 -2.56 0.87 -5.71
C THR A 133 -1.63 0.72 -6.92
N HIS A 134 -1.59 -0.44 -7.56
CA HIS A 134 -0.76 -0.70 -8.74
C HIS A 134 -1.22 0.07 -10.00
N MET A 135 -2.48 0.51 -10.07
CA MET A 135 -3.04 1.14 -11.26
C MET A 135 -2.50 2.55 -11.57
N TRP A 136 -1.63 3.09 -10.72
CA TRP A 136 -1.02 4.41 -10.90
C TRP A 136 -0.14 4.50 -12.15
N SER A 137 0.54 3.40 -12.54
CA SER A 137 1.42 3.36 -13.71
C SER A 137 0.58 3.46 -15.00
N ILE A 138 -0.56 2.77 -15.02
CA ILE A 138 -1.57 2.85 -16.09
C ILE A 138 -2.17 4.25 -16.15
N SER A 139 -2.43 4.88 -14.99
CA SER A 139 -2.92 6.25 -14.93
C SER A 139 -1.95 7.24 -15.60
N LEU A 140 -0.66 7.11 -15.31
CA LEU A 140 0.39 7.90 -15.97
C LEU A 140 0.42 7.66 -17.49
N GLU A 141 0.32 6.40 -17.90
CA GLU A 141 0.33 6.03 -19.32
C GLU A 141 -0.89 6.60 -20.06
N MET A 142 -2.10 6.50 -19.48
CA MET A 142 -3.31 7.07 -20.05
C MET A 142 -3.24 8.59 -20.15
N GLN A 143 -2.67 9.27 -19.15
CA GLN A 143 -2.43 10.71 -19.21
C GLN A 143 -1.43 11.07 -20.33
N PHE A 144 -0.37 10.28 -20.52
CA PHE A 144 0.56 10.47 -21.62
C PHE A 144 -0.11 10.24 -22.98
N TYR A 145 -0.97 9.23 -23.11
CA TYR A 145 -1.70 8.95 -24.34
C TYR A 145 -2.59 10.11 -24.80
N LEU A 146 -3.13 10.92 -23.88
CA LEU A 146 -3.89 12.13 -24.23
C LEU A 146 -3.02 13.21 -24.88
N ILE A 147 -1.72 13.23 -24.59
CA ILE A 147 -0.78 14.24 -25.09
C ILE A 147 -0.05 13.72 -26.34
N PHE A 148 0.20 12.41 -26.40
CA PHE A 148 1.07 11.78 -27.40
C PHE A 148 0.68 12.06 -28.86
N PRO A 149 -0.59 11.92 -29.31
CA PRO A 149 -0.94 12.18 -30.71
C PRO A 149 -0.67 13.62 -31.15
N LEU A 150 -0.78 14.59 -30.24
CA LEU A 150 -0.47 15.99 -30.55
C LEU A 150 1.05 16.18 -30.72
N LEU A 151 1.85 15.59 -29.82
CA LEU A 151 3.31 15.57 -29.96
C LEU A 151 3.73 14.91 -31.28
N PHE A 152 3.10 13.79 -31.61
CA PHE A 152 3.38 13.03 -32.83
C PHE A 152 2.90 13.76 -34.10
N PHE A 153 1.79 14.51 -34.00
CA PHE A 153 1.31 15.36 -35.08
C PHE A 153 2.33 16.44 -35.42
N VAL A 154 2.85 17.18 -34.43
CA VAL A 154 3.90 18.18 -34.67
C VAL A 154 5.15 17.52 -35.25
N TYR A 155 5.60 16.43 -34.65
CA TYR A 155 6.72 15.62 -35.10
C TYR A 155 6.63 15.28 -36.60
N LYS A 156 5.46 14.82 -37.10
CA LYS A 156 5.28 14.46 -38.52
C LYS A 156 5.27 15.62 -39.50
N HIS A 157 5.15 16.86 -39.03
CA HIS A 157 5.19 18.06 -39.87
C HIS A 157 6.55 18.76 -39.86
N LEU A 158 7.50 18.26 -39.05
CA LEU A 158 8.87 18.74 -39.00
C LEU A 158 9.75 17.91 -39.94
N TRP A 159 10.88 18.49 -40.35
CA TRP A 159 11.94 17.76 -41.07
C TRP A 159 12.68 16.86 -40.07
N ASP A 160 13.28 15.76 -40.53
CA ASP A 160 13.83 14.72 -39.64
C ASP A 160 14.79 15.27 -38.56
N GLU A 161 15.72 16.15 -38.92
CA GLU A 161 16.64 16.79 -37.97
C GLU A 161 15.89 17.65 -36.93
N LEU A 162 14.94 18.47 -37.39
CA LEU A 162 14.17 19.36 -36.53
C LEU A 162 13.21 18.57 -35.61
N ALA A 163 12.69 17.44 -36.09
CA ALA A 163 11.86 16.53 -35.33
C ALA A 163 12.65 15.87 -34.19
N GLN A 164 13.91 15.48 -34.43
CA GLN A 164 14.81 14.98 -33.38
C GLN A 164 15.09 16.04 -32.31
N TYR A 165 15.42 17.27 -32.71
CA TYR A 165 15.65 18.37 -31.76
C TYR A 165 14.40 18.72 -30.96
N TYR A 166 13.22 18.70 -31.58
CA TYR A 166 11.94 18.92 -30.91
C TYR A 166 11.69 17.89 -29.80
N LEU A 167 11.82 16.60 -30.10
CA LEU A 167 11.64 15.53 -29.11
C LEU A 167 12.71 15.57 -28.02
N ALA A 168 13.97 15.81 -28.38
CA ALA A 168 15.05 15.97 -27.40
C ALA A 168 14.81 17.18 -26.47
N GLY A 169 14.32 18.30 -27.02
CA GLY A 169 13.94 19.48 -26.26
C GLY A 169 12.84 19.18 -25.24
N ILE A 170 11.78 18.49 -25.64
CA ILE A 170 10.70 18.07 -24.73
C ILE A 170 11.24 17.17 -23.61
N ALA A 171 12.09 16.19 -23.96
CA ALA A 171 12.69 15.30 -22.98
C ALA A 171 13.57 16.08 -21.98
N MET A 172 14.37 17.03 -22.45
CA MET A 172 15.23 17.85 -21.59
C MET A 172 14.41 18.78 -20.68
N ILE A 173 13.35 19.41 -21.19
CA ILE A 173 12.46 20.25 -20.38
C ILE A 173 11.75 19.42 -19.30
N SER A 174 11.25 18.25 -19.66
CA SER A 174 10.59 17.33 -18.72
C SER A 174 11.56 16.81 -17.65
N LEU A 175 12.81 16.49 -18.03
CA LEU A 175 13.86 16.09 -17.10
C LEU A 175 14.28 17.22 -16.17
N ALA A 176 14.44 18.44 -16.70
CA ALA A 176 14.73 19.62 -15.88
C ALA A 176 13.61 19.86 -14.85
N TYR A 177 12.35 19.78 -15.28
CA TYR A 177 11.19 19.87 -14.39
C TYR A 177 11.20 18.76 -13.32
N HIS A 178 11.56 17.52 -13.70
CA HIS A 178 11.71 16.41 -12.76
C HIS A 178 12.70 16.70 -11.64
N VAL A 179 13.86 17.26 -11.99
CA VAL A 179 14.95 17.54 -11.04
C VAL A 179 14.58 18.69 -10.10
N THR A 180 13.80 19.67 -10.56
CA THR A 180 13.35 20.81 -9.75
C THR A 180 12.28 20.44 -8.72
N LEU A 181 11.58 19.32 -8.91
CA LEU A 181 10.49 18.88 -8.04
C LEU A 181 10.96 17.98 -6.90
N PRO A 182 10.26 18.02 -5.73
CA PRO A 182 10.44 17.00 -4.70
C PRO A 182 10.22 15.60 -5.27
N SER A 183 11.00 14.62 -4.81
CA SER A 183 11.00 13.26 -5.38
C SER A 183 9.62 12.58 -5.41
N SER A 184 8.69 12.95 -4.52
CA SER A 184 7.31 12.45 -4.49
C SER A 184 6.45 12.98 -5.63
N ARG A 185 6.54 14.28 -5.91
CA ARG A 185 5.81 14.91 -7.02
C ARG A 185 6.41 14.50 -8.35
N ALA A 186 7.74 14.48 -8.44
CA ALA A 186 8.47 14.02 -9.62
C ALA A 186 8.17 12.55 -9.96
N PHE A 187 7.84 11.72 -8.96
CA PHE A 187 7.41 10.33 -9.17
C PHE A 187 5.97 10.21 -9.68
N ASN A 188 5.05 11.07 -9.24
CA ASN A 188 3.62 10.88 -9.50
C ASN A 188 3.09 11.71 -10.68
N LEU A 189 3.78 12.77 -11.11
CA LEU A 189 3.30 13.65 -12.18
C LEU A 189 3.78 13.19 -13.56
N VAL A 190 2.85 13.07 -14.51
CA VAL A 190 3.14 12.71 -15.90
C VAL A 190 4.11 13.69 -16.56
N HIS A 191 3.92 15.00 -16.35
CA HIS A 191 4.76 16.05 -16.95
C HIS A 191 6.24 15.95 -16.58
N ALA A 192 6.53 15.50 -15.34
CA ALA A 192 7.89 15.26 -14.87
C ALA A 192 8.48 13.93 -15.39
N ARG A 193 7.70 13.14 -16.13
CA ARG A 193 8.09 11.81 -16.65
C ARG A 193 8.00 11.68 -18.16
N ILE A 194 7.50 12.70 -18.86
CA ILE A 194 7.43 12.72 -20.33
C ILE A 194 8.79 12.37 -20.95
N TRP A 195 9.91 12.79 -20.35
CA TRP A 195 11.25 12.43 -20.82
C TRP A 195 11.46 10.92 -20.96
N GLN A 196 10.88 10.09 -20.09
CA GLN A 196 10.99 8.63 -20.17
C GLN A 196 10.19 8.07 -21.36
N PHE A 197 9.02 8.63 -21.63
CA PHE A 197 8.21 8.21 -22.78
C PHE A 197 8.80 8.68 -24.12
N VAL A 198 9.32 9.91 -24.18
CA VAL A 198 9.81 10.54 -25.43
C VAL A 198 11.14 9.95 -25.91
N ILE A 199 11.92 9.32 -25.02
CA ILE A 199 13.10 8.55 -25.42
C ILE A 199 12.72 7.40 -26.37
N GLY A 200 11.52 6.81 -26.24
CA GLY A 200 11.05 5.76 -27.14
C GLY A 200 10.99 6.20 -28.61
N PRO A 201 10.20 7.24 -28.96
CA PRO A 201 10.17 7.80 -30.31
C PRO A 201 11.53 8.27 -30.84
N LEU A 202 12.41 8.80 -29.98
CA LEU A 202 13.78 9.18 -30.38
C LEU A 202 14.61 7.99 -30.90
N CYS A 203 14.35 6.78 -30.39
CA CYS A 203 15.04 5.57 -30.87
C CYS A 203 14.76 5.26 -32.35
N ILE A 204 13.71 5.81 -32.97
CA ILE A 204 13.42 5.59 -34.41
C ILE A 204 14.52 6.20 -35.30
N PHE A 205 15.12 7.30 -34.89
CA PHE A 205 16.18 7.99 -35.65
C PHE A 205 17.55 7.34 -35.51
N TRP A 206 17.73 6.50 -34.49
CA TRP A 206 19.02 5.89 -34.22
C TRP A 206 19.11 4.56 -34.93
N THR A 207 20.20 4.38 -35.68
CA THR A 207 20.42 3.15 -36.45
C THR A 207 20.48 1.95 -35.50
N PRO A 208 19.66 0.91 -35.73
CA PRO A 208 19.69 -0.28 -34.90
C PRO A 208 20.99 -1.02 -35.17
N HIS A 209 21.90 -1.00 -34.21
CA HIS A 209 23.10 -1.82 -34.23
C HIS A 209 22.95 -2.96 -33.23
N PHE A 210 23.05 -4.19 -33.73
CA PHE A 210 23.00 -5.37 -32.89
C PHE A 210 24.24 -5.47 -32.02
N HIS A 211 24.13 -5.11 -30.74
CA HIS A 211 25.21 -5.23 -29.77
C HIS A 211 24.87 -6.27 -28.70
N ARG A 212 25.44 -7.48 -28.87
CA ARG A 212 25.26 -8.62 -27.95
C ARG A 212 25.62 -8.29 -26.49
N VAL A 213 26.58 -7.38 -26.27
CA VAL A 213 26.98 -6.92 -24.93
C VAL A 213 25.88 -6.07 -24.30
N LEU A 214 25.25 -5.18 -25.08
CA LEU A 214 24.25 -4.25 -24.59
C LEU A 214 22.93 -4.96 -24.23
N SER A 215 22.56 -5.99 -25.01
CA SER A 215 21.41 -6.84 -24.69
C SER A 215 21.63 -7.66 -23.42
N VAL A 216 22.82 -8.25 -23.22
CA VAL A 216 23.17 -8.98 -21.99
C VAL A 216 23.21 -8.04 -20.78
N LEU A 217 23.78 -6.84 -20.90
CA LEU A 217 23.79 -5.85 -19.83
C LEU A 217 22.36 -5.43 -19.43
N SER A 218 21.44 -5.31 -20.39
CA SER A 218 20.04 -5.04 -20.10
C SER A 218 19.32 -6.20 -19.41
N ALA A 219 19.59 -7.45 -19.81
CA ALA A 219 19.02 -8.63 -19.16
C ALA A 219 19.56 -8.80 -17.73
N VAL A 220 20.84 -8.52 -17.53
CA VAL A 220 21.49 -8.58 -16.20
C VAL A 220 20.99 -7.45 -15.30
N SER A 221 20.76 -6.25 -15.83
CA SER A 221 20.18 -5.18 -15.01
C SER A 221 18.79 -5.54 -14.52
N CYS A 222 18.00 -6.28 -15.31
CA CYS A 222 16.68 -6.74 -14.88
C CYS A 222 16.72 -7.59 -13.61
N LEU A 223 17.87 -8.21 -13.32
CA LEU A 223 18.11 -9.07 -12.16
C LEU A 223 18.88 -8.34 -11.04
N TRP A 224 19.37 -7.12 -11.27
CA TRP A 224 20.20 -6.42 -10.30
C TRP A 224 19.36 -5.87 -9.14
N PRO A 225 19.65 -6.21 -7.87
CA PRO A 225 18.98 -5.61 -6.73
C PRO A 225 19.43 -4.15 -6.61
N TYR A 226 18.62 -3.24 -7.13
CA TYR A 226 18.88 -1.79 -7.13
C TYR A 226 18.74 -1.19 -5.72
N THR A 227 19.73 -1.43 -4.86
CA THR A 227 19.73 -0.99 -3.46
C THR A 227 20.76 0.09 -3.15
N VAL A 228 21.63 0.44 -4.10
CA VAL A 228 22.81 1.28 -3.84
C VAL A 228 22.76 2.67 -4.50
N LEU A 229 22.04 2.84 -5.61
CA LEU A 229 22.05 4.09 -6.39
C LEU A 229 21.01 5.14 -5.93
N PRO A 230 21.33 6.45 -6.02
CA PRO A 230 20.34 7.53 -5.92
C PRO A 230 19.18 7.34 -6.91
N SER A 231 17.96 7.70 -6.52
CA SER A 231 16.74 7.40 -7.30
C SER A 231 16.71 8.06 -8.68
N LEU A 232 17.38 9.20 -8.87
CA LEU A 232 17.48 9.85 -10.17
C LEU A 232 18.44 9.10 -11.11
N LEU A 233 19.61 8.70 -10.61
CA LEU A 233 20.59 7.95 -11.40
C LEU A 233 20.02 6.59 -11.80
N LEU A 234 19.28 5.94 -10.90
CA LEU A 234 18.58 4.70 -11.20
C LEU A 234 17.58 4.88 -12.36
N ARG A 235 16.79 5.97 -12.34
CA ARG A 235 15.83 6.32 -13.39
C ARG A 235 16.47 6.51 -14.73
N ILE A 236 17.54 7.30 -14.77
CA ILE A 236 18.28 7.60 -15.99
C ILE A 236 18.87 6.29 -16.52
N ALA A 237 19.52 5.50 -15.66
CA ALA A 237 20.09 4.21 -16.04
C ALA A 237 19.03 3.26 -16.61
N ALA A 238 17.87 3.10 -15.95
CA ALA A 238 16.80 2.24 -16.44
C ALA A 238 16.22 2.72 -17.79
N THR A 239 16.05 4.03 -17.96
CA THR A 239 15.52 4.63 -19.20
C THR A 239 16.50 4.43 -20.36
N VAL A 240 17.77 4.77 -20.16
CA VAL A 240 18.84 4.61 -21.16
C VAL A 240 19.03 3.14 -21.52
N LEU A 241 19.02 2.25 -20.53
CA LEU A 241 19.23 0.84 -20.76
C LEU A 241 18.07 0.20 -21.53
N THR A 242 16.84 0.66 -21.29
CA THR A 242 15.67 0.21 -22.08
C THR A 242 15.77 0.68 -23.53
N ALA A 243 16.14 1.94 -23.77
CA ALA A 243 16.38 2.46 -25.11
C ALA A 243 17.48 1.66 -25.83
N ALA A 244 18.58 1.40 -25.14
CA ALA A 244 19.66 0.54 -25.60
C ALA A 244 19.19 -0.87 -25.97
N THR A 245 18.29 -1.48 -25.18
CA THR A 245 17.68 -2.78 -25.53
C THR A 245 16.87 -2.68 -26.81
N ILE A 246 16.02 -1.66 -26.97
CA ILE A 246 15.20 -1.46 -28.17
C ILE A 246 16.09 -1.40 -29.42
N LEU A 247 17.15 -0.59 -29.38
CA LEU A 247 18.09 -0.44 -30.49
C LEU A 247 18.88 -1.73 -30.79
N SER A 248 19.23 -2.48 -29.74
CA SER A 248 19.96 -3.74 -29.88
C SER A 248 19.12 -4.88 -30.45
N TYR A 249 17.80 -4.85 -30.25
CA TYR A 249 16.89 -5.95 -30.61
C TYR A 249 16.14 -5.74 -31.93
N SER A 250 16.31 -4.59 -32.57
CA SER A 250 15.73 -4.28 -33.88
C SER A 250 16.41 -5.02 -35.05
N SER A 251 17.37 -5.91 -34.80
CA SER A 251 17.92 -6.81 -35.83
C SER A 251 17.27 -8.20 -35.76
N ASP A 252 16.99 -8.81 -36.92
CA ASP A 252 16.19 -10.02 -37.12
C ASP A 252 16.70 -11.32 -36.44
N ASN A 253 17.71 -11.27 -35.56
CA ASN A 253 18.50 -12.43 -35.15
C ASN A 253 18.27 -12.94 -33.72
N CYS A 254 17.22 -12.51 -33.01
CA CYS A 254 16.94 -13.02 -31.66
C CYS A 254 15.85 -14.09 -31.61
N THR A 255 16.29 -15.34 -31.67
CA THR A 255 15.46 -16.57 -31.69
C THR A 255 14.86 -16.99 -30.34
N ILE A 256 15.29 -16.38 -29.22
CA ILE A 256 14.81 -16.77 -27.87
C ILE A 256 13.54 -16.01 -27.49
N LEU A 257 13.52 -14.68 -27.59
CA LEU A 257 12.36 -13.85 -27.24
C LEU A 257 11.19 -13.95 -28.23
N THR A 258 11.46 -14.46 -29.43
CA THR A 258 10.45 -14.77 -30.46
C THR A 258 9.80 -16.14 -30.27
N ARG A 259 10.19 -16.91 -29.24
CA ARG A 259 9.54 -18.19 -28.94
C ARG A 259 8.10 -17.98 -28.45
N LYS A 260 7.20 -18.84 -28.93
CA LYS A 260 5.75 -18.79 -28.63
C LYS A 260 5.39 -18.58 -27.15
N PRO A 261 6.04 -19.22 -26.16
CA PRO A 261 5.71 -18.98 -24.75
C PRO A 261 6.01 -17.56 -24.30
N LEU A 262 7.13 -16.98 -24.75
CA LEU A 262 7.55 -15.64 -24.36
C LEU A 262 6.70 -14.56 -25.05
N THR A 263 6.36 -14.76 -26.33
CA THR A 263 5.43 -13.86 -27.03
C THR A 263 4.03 -13.93 -26.41
N TYR A 264 3.54 -15.13 -26.04
CA TYR A 264 2.25 -15.29 -25.37
C TYR A 264 2.20 -14.53 -24.03
N ILE A 265 3.24 -14.62 -23.21
CA ILE A 265 3.34 -13.83 -21.96
C ILE A 265 3.29 -12.32 -22.26
N GLY A 266 3.96 -11.88 -23.33
CA GLY A 266 3.86 -10.51 -23.82
C GLY A 266 2.44 -10.11 -24.24
N ASP A 267 1.73 -10.99 -24.95
CA ASP A 267 0.36 -10.75 -25.43
C ASP A 267 -0.64 -10.58 -24.28
N ILE A 268 -0.49 -11.37 -23.21
CA ILE A 268 -1.37 -11.29 -22.02
C ILE A 268 -0.83 -10.37 -20.92
N SER A 269 0.32 -9.72 -21.13
CA SER A 269 1.03 -8.93 -20.11
C SER A 269 0.14 -7.87 -19.45
N TYR A 270 -0.73 -7.22 -20.23
CA TYR A 270 -1.68 -6.23 -19.72
C TYR A 270 -2.71 -6.85 -18.76
N ALA A 271 -3.27 -8.01 -19.11
CA ALA A 271 -4.21 -8.71 -18.26
C ALA A 271 -3.56 -9.22 -16.98
N LEU A 272 -2.37 -9.82 -17.10
CA LEU A 272 -1.57 -10.25 -15.95
C LEU A 272 -1.26 -9.06 -15.02
N TYR A 273 -0.86 -7.92 -15.59
CA TYR A 273 -0.59 -6.72 -14.81
C TYR A 273 -1.81 -6.22 -14.04
N LEU A 274 -3.01 -6.25 -14.62
CA LEU A 274 -4.20 -5.82 -13.90
C LEU A 274 -4.59 -6.75 -12.75
N VAL A 275 -4.51 -8.07 -12.98
CA VAL A 275 -5.07 -9.09 -12.08
C VAL A 275 -4.11 -9.54 -10.99
N HIS A 276 -2.79 -9.49 -11.22
CA HIS A 276 -1.81 -10.01 -10.25
C HIS A 276 -1.91 -9.33 -8.88
N TRP A 277 -2.20 -8.02 -8.85
CA TRP A 277 -2.21 -7.25 -7.61
C TRP A 277 -3.44 -7.52 -6.74
N PRO A 278 -4.68 -7.55 -7.27
CA PRO A 278 -5.82 -8.04 -6.51
C PRO A 278 -5.63 -9.46 -5.98
N ILE A 279 -5.11 -10.38 -6.79
CA ILE A 279 -4.79 -11.74 -6.32
C ILE A 279 -3.78 -11.69 -5.17
N TYR A 280 -2.72 -10.89 -5.30
CA TYR A 280 -1.72 -10.72 -4.25
C TYR A 280 -2.36 -10.24 -2.94
N ILE A 281 -3.26 -9.25 -2.99
CA ILE A 281 -3.96 -8.75 -1.79
C ILE A 281 -4.80 -9.84 -1.14
N LEU A 282 -5.58 -10.58 -1.92
CA LEU A 282 -6.45 -11.65 -1.41
C LEU A 282 -5.64 -12.77 -0.75
N VAL A 283 -4.64 -13.29 -1.47
CA VAL A 283 -3.77 -14.37 -0.95
C VAL A 283 -2.99 -13.92 0.28
N ARG A 284 -2.53 -12.66 0.29
CA ARG A 284 -1.83 -12.08 1.44
C ARG A 284 -2.74 -12.00 2.64
N GLN A 285 -3.97 -11.53 2.49
CA GLN A 285 -4.90 -11.39 3.61
C GLN A 285 -5.14 -12.74 4.29
N ASP A 286 -5.41 -13.79 3.51
CA ASP A 286 -5.60 -15.14 4.04
C ASP A 286 -4.33 -15.70 4.71
N PHE A 287 -3.15 -15.46 4.14
CA PHE A 287 -1.89 -15.99 4.67
C PHE A 287 -1.41 -15.25 5.93
N PHE A 288 -1.56 -13.93 6.01
CA PHE A 288 -1.09 -13.12 7.13
C PHE A 288 -2.15 -12.91 8.22
N ASP A 289 -3.43 -13.20 7.99
CA ASP A 289 -4.41 -13.31 9.08
C ASP A 289 -4.09 -14.45 10.06
N ALA A 290 -3.20 -15.38 9.67
CA ALA A 290 -2.59 -16.35 10.57
C ALA A 290 -1.56 -15.73 11.54
N PHE A 291 -0.99 -14.57 11.23
CA PHE A 291 0.04 -13.86 12.01
C PHE A 291 -0.44 -12.44 12.36
N ARG A 292 -1.28 -12.33 13.38
CA ARG A 292 -1.96 -11.07 13.72
C ARG A 292 -1.12 -10.22 14.68
N CYS A 293 -1.08 -8.91 14.43
CA CYS A 293 -0.36 -7.94 15.25
C CYS A 293 -1.18 -7.55 16.49
N GLU A 294 -0.54 -7.49 17.65
CA GLU A 294 -1.17 -7.03 18.88
C GLU A 294 -0.56 -5.73 19.37
N VAL A 295 -1.40 -4.78 19.76
CA VAL A 295 -0.96 -3.44 20.19
C VAL A 295 -0.18 -3.48 21.52
N LEU A 296 -0.42 -4.49 22.35
CA LEU A 296 0.19 -4.61 23.68
C LEU A 296 1.46 -5.46 23.70
N THR A 297 1.83 -6.10 22.60
CA THR A 297 3.04 -6.93 22.52
C THR A 297 3.85 -6.55 21.30
N GLU A 298 5.13 -6.27 21.50
CA GLU A 298 6.06 -6.02 20.40
C GLU A 298 6.20 -7.30 19.56
N THR A 299 5.57 -7.30 18.40
CA THR A 299 5.65 -8.42 17.44
C THR A 299 6.79 -8.13 16.47
N GLU A 300 8.02 -8.01 16.98
CA GLU A 300 9.20 -7.69 16.17
C GLU A 300 9.49 -8.73 15.07
N ALA A 301 8.96 -9.94 15.23
CA ALA A 301 9.10 -11.03 14.27
C ALA A 301 8.55 -10.69 12.87
N PHE A 302 7.65 -9.71 12.74
CA PHE A 302 7.03 -9.35 11.47
C PHE A 302 7.05 -7.85 11.17
N GLU A 303 7.72 -7.47 10.08
CA GLU A 303 7.88 -6.05 9.68
C GLU A 303 6.52 -5.32 9.54
N HIS A 304 5.47 -6.02 9.09
CA HIS A 304 4.13 -5.43 8.93
C HIS A 304 3.45 -5.03 10.25
N CYS A 305 3.81 -5.66 11.37
CA CYS A 305 3.27 -5.30 12.69
C CYS A 305 3.84 -3.99 13.21
N ILE A 306 5.10 -3.71 12.91
CA ILE A 306 5.76 -2.43 13.26
C ILE A 306 5.01 -1.25 12.58
N TYR A 307 4.65 -1.40 11.30
CA TYR A 307 3.88 -0.36 10.60
C TYR A 307 2.45 -0.25 11.12
N SER A 308 1.81 -1.38 11.42
CA SER A 308 0.42 -1.40 11.91
C SER A 308 0.30 -0.71 13.26
N GLU A 309 1.22 -0.98 14.19
CA GLU A 309 1.29 -0.27 15.48
C GLU A 309 1.50 1.23 15.25
N LYS A 310 2.46 1.62 14.39
CA LYS A 310 2.73 3.04 14.10
C LYS A 310 1.51 3.77 13.51
N ASN A 311 0.78 3.11 12.61
CA ASN A 311 -0.43 3.68 12.02
C ASN A 311 -1.56 3.79 13.04
N TYR A 312 -1.73 2.79 13.91
CA TYR A 312 -2.66 2.84 15.02
C TYR A 312 -2.34 4.00 15.98
N MET A 313 -1.07 4.15 16.38
CA MET A 313 -0.60 5.27 17.21
C MET A 313 -0.87 6.63 16.56
N ARG A 314 -0.56 6.77 15.26
CA ARG A 314 -0.83 8.00 14.51
C ARG A 314 -2.32 8.33 14.48
N ALA A 315 -3.18 7.34 14.23
CA ALA A 315 -4.62 7.53 14.21
C ALA A 315 -5.12 8.05 15.57
N VAL A 316 -4.72 7.43 16.68
CA VAL A 316 -5.11 7.90 18.02
C VAL A 316 -4.62 9.33 18.30
N GLN A 317 -3.41 9.68 17.86
CA GLN A 317 -2.88 11.06 17.98
C GLN A 317 -3.61 12.09 17.11
N GLU A 318 -4.12 11.66 15.95
CA GLU A 318 -4.87 12.51 15.02
C GLU A 318 -6.31 12.73 15.48
N TYR A 319 -7.02 11.65 15.83
CA TYR A 319 -8.41 11.69 16.27
C TYR A 319 -8.59 12.23 17.69
N LYS A 320 -7.59 12.04 18.57
CA LYS A 320 -7.61 12.45 19.99
C LYS A 320 -8.92 12.09 20.71
N PRO A 321 -9.26 10.78 20.79
CA PRO A 321 -10.55 10.36 21.31
C PRO A 321 -10.68 10.69 22.81
N ASP A 322 -11.91 10.98 23.25
CA ASP A 322 -12.20 11.17 24.68
C ASP A 322 -12.01 9.86 25.46
N SER A 323 -12.48 8.75 24.89
CA SER A 323 -12.30 7.39 25.42
C SER A 323 -11.81 6.46 24.32
N LEU A 324 -10.80 5.63 24.63
CA LEU A 324 -10.23 4.66 23.71
C LEU A 324 -10.54 3.23 24.16
N PHE A 325 -11.14 2.41 23.30
CA PHE A 325 -11.36 0.99 23.55
C PHE A 325 -10.35 0.15 22.75
N ILE A 326 -9.53 -0.63 23.44
CA ILE A 326 -8.55 -1.54 22.85
C ILE A 326 -9.06 -2.97 23.00
N LEU A 327 -9.57 -3.54 21.90
CA LEU A 327 -10.09 -4.91 21.85
C LEU A 327 -9.01 -5.86 21.35
N THR A 328 -8.10 -6.26 22.24
CA THR A 328 -7.00 -7.17 21.90
C THR A 328 -7.49 -8.61 21.79
N ARG A 329 -6.81 -9.41 20.96
CA ARG A 329 -7.13 -10.83 20.75
C ARG A 329 -6.35 -11.76 21.69
N HIS A 330 -5.25 -11.26 22.25
CA HIS A 330 -4.32 -11.95 23.14
C HIS A 330 -3.64 -13.18 22.53
N VAL A 331 -3.63 -13.31 21.20
CA VAL A 331 -3.13 -14.49 20.48
C VAL A 331 -1.67 -14.72 20.79
N THR A 332 -0.83 -13.69 20.69
CA THR A 332 0.61 -13.79 20.96
C THR A 332 0.87 -14.22 22.40
N LEU A 333 0.11 -13.66 23.34
CA LEU A 333 0.23 -14.00 24.76
C LEU A 333 -0.28 -15.42 25.06
N THR A 334 -1.32 -15.89 24.37
CA THR A 334 -1.84 -17.27 24.52
C THR A 334 -0.94 -18.34 23.93
N LEU A 335 0.05 -17.98 23.11
CA LEU A 335 1.10 -18.91 22.66
C LEU A 335 2.17 -19.14 23.73
N LEU A 336 2.22 -18.30 24.78
CA LEU A 336 3.15 -18.49 25.88
C LEU A 336 2.81 -19.77 26.65
N PRO A 337 3.79 -20.62 26.96
CA PRO A 337 3.52 -21.84 27.70
C PRO A 337 3.06 -21.51 29.14
N PRO A 338 2.25 -22.36 29.78
CA PRO A 338 1.93 -22.28 31.20
C PRO A 338 3.14 -22.14 32.13
N SER A 339 4.30 -22.64 31.71
CA SER A 339 5.57 -22.59 32.44
C SER A 339 6.32 -21.25 32.29
N THR A 340 5.67 -20.21 31.77
CA THR A 340 6.29 -18.87 31.60
C THR A 340 6.72 -18.33 32.95
N THR A 341 7.98 -17.89 33.05
CA THR A 341 8.53 -17.43 34.33
C THR A 341 7.97 -16.07 34.73
N LYS A 342 7.92 -15.80 36.04
CA LYS A 342 7.47 -14.51 36.57
C LYS A 342 8.22 -13.31 35.95
N ARG A 343 9.54 -13.48 35.72
CA ARG A 343 10.37 -12.45 35.06
C ARG A 343 9.90 -12.13 33.64
N GLN A 344 9.55 -13.15 32.86
CA GLN A 344 9.02 -12.95 31.50
C GLN A 344 7.64 -12.28 31.54
N ILE A 345 6.76 -12.69 32.47
CA ILE A 345 5.45 -12.04 32.68
C ILE A 345 5.64 -10.55 32.99
N ASP A 346 6.58 -10.20 33.88
CA ASP A 346 6.88 -8.82 34.25
C ASP A 346 7.43 -8.00 33.06
N GLU A 347 8.27 -8.62 32.22
CA GLU A 347 8.79 -7.99 31.00
C GLU A 347 7.68 -7.68 29.99
N TYR A 348 6.84 -8.67 29.66
CA TYR A 348 5.71 -8.47 28.75
C TYR A 348 4.71 -7.45 29.30
N ALA A 349 4.42 -7.49 30.60
CA ALA A 349 3.53 -6.53 31.25
C ALA A 349 4.11 -5.10 31.23
N SER A 350 5.42 -4.94 31.45
CA SER A 350 6.10 -3.65 31.36
C SER A 350 6.05 -3.08 29.93
N ASN A 351 6.31 -3.90 28.92
CA ASN A 351 6.23 -3.49 27.52
C ASN A 351 4.81 -3.08 27.13
N GLY A 352 3.80 -3.85 27.54
CA GLY A 352 2.39 -3.51 27.36
C GLY A 352 2.02 -2.20 28.06
N ALA A 353 2.48 -1.98 29.30
CA ALA A 353 2.26 -0.74 30.04
C ALA A 353 2.88 0.47 29.34
N ASN A 354 4.08 0.31 28.77
CA ASN A 354 4.73 1.37 28.00
C ASN A 354 3.91 1.73 26.75
N ALA A 355 3.43 0.75 26.00
CA ALA A 355 2.56 0.98 24.84
C ALA A 355 1.26 1.70 25.24
N LEU A 356 0.60 1.25 26.33
CA LEU A 356 -0.60 1.87 26.88
C LEU A 356 -0.36 3.33 27.30
N ASN A 357 0.74 3.60 28.01
CA ASN A 357 1.08 4.95 28.44
C ASN A 357 1.36 5.87 27.25
N ARG A 358 1.99 5.38 26.17
CA ARG A 358 2.14 6.16 24.92
C ARG A 358 0.79 6.51 24.28
N LEU A 359 -0.15 5.56 24.24
CA LEU A 359 -1.49 5.78 23.70
C LEU A 359 -2.29 6.77 24.56
N ALA A 360 -2.25 6.59 25.89
CA ALA A 360 -3.00 7.37 26.85
C ALA A 360 -2.64 8.87 26.84
N GLN A 361 -1.46 9.25 26.34
CA GLN A 361 -1.08 10.66 26.17
C GLN A 361 -1.99 11.43 25.19
N ALA A 362 -2.54 10.74 24.19
CA ALA A 362 -3.43 11.34 23.19
C ALA A 362 -4.92 11.17 23.51
N VAL A 363 -5.26 10.48 24.59
CA VAL A 363 -6.65 10.20 25.01
C VAL A 363 -7.03 11.15 26.14
N ALA A 364 -8.19 11.80 26.03
CA ALA A 364 -8.59 12.83 26.98
C ALA A 364 -8.90 12.25 28.37
N ASP A 365 -9.87 11.32 28.44
CA ASP A 365 -10.37 10.73 29.69
C ASP A 365 -9.71 9.38 29.99
N LYS A 366 -10.15 8.31 29.31
CA LYS A 366 -9.84 6.94 29.74
C LYS A 366 -9.57 5.95 28.61
N VAL A 367 -8.69 4.98 28.88
CA VAL A 367 -8.41 3.84 28.00
C VAL A 367 -9.02 2.58 28.60
N PHE A 368 -9.85 1.88 27.84
CA PHE A 368 -10.44 0.60 28.21
C PHE A 368 -9.76 -0.52 27.44
N VAL A 369 -9.17 -1.48 28.15
CA VAL A 369 -8.43 -2.60 27.54
C VAL A 369 -9.20 -3.90 27.77
N LEU A 370 -9.60 -4.56 26.70
CA LEU A 370 -10.29 -5.85 26.78
C LEU A 370 -9.38 -6.90 27.42
N ASN A 371 -9.83 -7.52 28.50
CA ASN A 371 -9.04 -8.55 29.17
C ASN A 371 -8.99 -9.85 28.37
N ALA A 372 -7.98 -10.67 28.63
CA ALA A 372 -7.96 -12.02 28.08
C ALA A 372 -9.03 -12.89 28.75
N ALA A 373 -9.58 -13.81 27.96
CA ALA A 373 -10.56 -14.78 28.42
C ALA A 373 -9.91 -15.70 29.47
N ASP A 374 -10.58 -15.96 30.59
CA ASP A 374 -10.17 -17.02 31.53
C ASP A 374 -10.96 -18.29 31.22
N LEU A 375 -10.73 -18.87 30.03
CA LEU A 375 -11.52 -20.01 29.52
C LEU A 375 -11.17 -21.32 30.22
N PHE A 376 -9.94 -21.42 30.71
CA PHE A 376 -9.37 -22.59 31.36
C PHE A 376 -8.57 -22.09 32.55
N ASN A 377 -8.64 -22.81 33.68
CA ASN A 377 -7.95 -22.59 34.95
C ASN A 377 -6.71 -21.67 34.87
N LYS A 378 -6.45 -20.83 35.88
CA LYS A 378 -5.37 -19.80 35.91
C LYS A 378 -3.98 -20.26 35.44
N SER A 379 -3.69 -21.55 35.51
CA SER A 379 -2.47 -22.18 34.99
C SER A 379 -2.45 -22.42 33.48
N SER A 380 -3.45 -21.99 32.72
CA SER A 380 -3.48 -22.11 31.25
C SER A 380 -2.75 -20.93 30.59
N SER A 381 -2.39 -21.07 29.32
CA SER A 381 -1.83 -19.94 28.55
C SER A 381 -2.76 -18.73 28.50
N PHE A 382 -4.07 -18.94 28.60
CA PHE A 382 -5.07 -17.88 28.74
C PHE A 382 -4.96 -17.14 30.08
N GLY A 383 -4.72 -17.87 31.17
CA GLY A 383 -4.46 -17.30 32.49
C GLY A 383 -3.19 -16.44 32.51
N VAL A 384 -2.11 -16.91 31.87
CA VAL A 384 -0.86 -16.13 31.72
C VAL A 384 -1.10 -14.85 30.91
N ALA A 385 -1.81 -14.95 29.78
CA ALA A 385 -2.16 -13.77 28.98
C ALA A 385 -2.99 -12.76 29.78
N ARG A 386 -3.95 -13.24 30.57
CA ARG A 386 -4.77 -12.41 31.45
C ARG A 386 -3.95 -11.69 32.51
N GLU A 387 -3.05 -12.40 33.17
CA GLU A 387 -2.16 -11.84 34.19
C GLU A 387 -1.27 -10.72 33.62
N ILE A 388 -0.71 -10.92 32.43
CA ILE A 388 0.11 -9.92 31.73
C ILE A 388 -0.69 -8.64 31.46
N VAL A 389 -1.92 -8.78 30.95
CA VAL A 389 -2.78 -7.64 30.62
C VAL A 389 -3.21 -6.89 31.87
N GLU A 390 -3.61 -7.60 32.92
CA GLU A 390 -3.99 -6.98 34.21
C GLU A 390 -2.83 -6.20 34.82
N ARG A 391 -1.61 -6.74 34.77
CA ARG A 391 -0.40 -6.02 35.23
C ARG A 391 -0.06 -4.82 34.36
N ALA A 392 -0.18 -4.95 33.03
CA ALA A 392 0.07 -3.86 32.11
C ALA A 392 -0.90 -2.68 32.35
N VAL A 393 -2.18 -2.99 32.55
CA VAL A 393 -3.21 -1.99 32.84
C VAL A 393 -3.01 -1.35 34.21
N ALA A 394 -2.62 -2.12 35.23
CA ALA A 394 -2.33 -1.60 36.57
C ALA A 394 -1.22 -0.53 36.57
N ASN A 395 -0.25 -0.65 35.65
CA ASN A 395 0.85 0.30 35.49
C ASN A 395 0.51 1.48 34.54
N CYS A 396 -0.74 1.63 34.13
CA CYS A 396 -1.23 2.75 33.33
C CYS A 396 -2.35 3.50 34.08
N PRO A 397 -2.10 4.72 34.61
CA PRO A 397 -3.07 5.44 35.46
C PRO A 397 -4.40 5.78 34.78
N LYS A 398 -4.38 6.03 33.47
CA LYS A 398 -5.59 6.31 32.66
C LYS A 398 -6.28 5.06 32.13
N CYS A 399 -5.72 3.87 32.36
CA CYS A 399 -6.22 2.63 31.80
C CYS A 399 -7.16 1.93 32.79
N SER A 400 -8.13 1.19 32.25
CA SER A 400 -8.94 0.26 33.02
C SER A 400 -9.26 -0.99 32.23
N THR A 401 -9.33 -2.10 32.94
CA THR A 401 -9.64 -3.39 32.36
C THR A 401 -11.13 -3.46 32.02
N LEU A 402 -11.42 -3.87 30.79
CA LEU A 402 -12.74 -4.25 30.31
C LEU A 402 -12.85 -5.77 30.44
N ASP A 403 -13.42 -6.23 31.54
CA ASP A 403 -13.58 -7.66 31.80
C ASP A 403 -14.99 -8.14 31.45
N TYR A 404 -15.06 -9.05 30.49
CA TYR A 404 -16.32 -9.61 30.01
C TYR A 404 -16.61 -11.00 30.56
N VAL A 405 -15.61 -11.65 31.18
CA VAL A 405 -15.69 -13.03 31.69
C VAL A 405 -16.88 -13.24 32.63
N PRO A 406 -17.22 -12.32 33.56
CA PRO A 406 -18.38 -12.47 34.45
C PRO A 406 -19.71 -12.62 33.70
N THR A 407 -19.85 -12.04 32.52
CA THR A 407 -21.09 -12.09 31.71
C THR A 407 -21.45 -13.52 31.31
N PHE A 408 -20.45 -14.38 31.14
CA PHE A 408 -20.63 -15.77 30.73
C PHE A 408 -20.32 -16.76 31.84
N THR A 409 -20.04 -16.28 33.05
CA THR A 409 -19.65 -17.14 34.17
C THR A 409 -20.85 -17.39 35.08
N VAL A 410 -21.18 -18.67 35.29
CA VAL A 410 -22.25 -19.09 36.21
C VAL A 410 -21.66 -20.09 37.19
N ASN A 411 -21.77 -19.80 38.49
CA ASN A 411 -21.19 -20.59 39.58
C ASN A 411 -19.68 -20.86 39.39
N GLY A 412 -18.93 -19.82 38.98
CA GLY A 412 -17.48 -19.91 38.76
C GLY A 412 -17.06 -20.68 37.50
N THR A 413 -18.00 -21.12 36.65
CA THR A 413 -17.70 -21.81 35.40
C THR A 413 -18.10 -20.97 34.19
N PHE A 414 -17.15 -20.72 33.27
CA PHE A 414 -17.42 -20.03 32.02
C PHE A 414 -18.28 -20.91 31.08
N ARG A 415 -19.36 -20.36 30.55
CA ARG A 415 -20.36 -21.07 29.73
C ARG A 415 -20.24 -20.72 28.25
N PHE A 416 -19.82 -21.70 27.46
CA PHE A 416 -19.72 -21.61 26.00
C PHE A 416 -21.06 -21.55 25.28
N PHE A 417 -22.15 -21.95 25.94
CA PHE A 417 -23.50 -21.94 25.41
C PHE A 417 -24.50 -21.61 26.52
N ASN A 418 -25.68 -21.17 26.13
CA ASN A 418 -26.79 -20.96 27.05
C ASN A 418 -27.45 -22.32 27.37
N PRO A 419 -27.50 -22.76 28.65
CA PRO A 419 -28.04 -24.07 29.01
C PRO A 419 -29.55 -24.22 28.74
N ASN A 420 -30.29 -23.11 28.67
CA ASN A 420 -31.74 -23.14 28.48
C ASN A 420 -32.12 -23.16 26.98
N THR A 421 -31.36 -22.45 26.14
CA THR A 421 -31.67 -22.34 24.70
C THR A 421 -30.77 -23.21 23.84
N HIS A 422 -29.72 -23.81 24.42
CA HIS A 422 -28.66 -24.55 23.73
C HIS A 422 -27.94 -23.75 22.62
N ILE A 423 -28.07 -22.42 22.62
CA ILE A 423 -27.41 -21.55 21.66
C ILE A 423 -25.97 -21.29 22.11
N LEU A 424 -25.02 -21.48 21.20
CA LEU A 424 -23.60 -21.21 21.41
C LEU A 424 -23.34 -19.71 21.57
N ASN A 425 -22.59 -19.34 22.61
CA ASN A 425 -22.03 -18.00 22.80
C ASN A 425 -20.71 -17.84 22.05
N LEU A 426 -19.95 -18.92 21.88
CA LEU A 426 -18.69 -18.98 21.14
C LEU A 426 -18.77 -20.05 20.05
N ASN A 427 -18.17 -19.79 18.88
CA ASN A 427 -18.04 -20.78 17.81
C ASN A 427 -16.80 -21.68 18.01
N GLY A 428 -16.59 -22.64 17.10
CA GLY A 428 -15.43 -23.56 17.14
C GLY A 428 -14.05 -22.89 16.98
N TYR A 429 -14.00 -21.60 16.68
CA TYR A 429 -12.78 -20.79 16.60
C TYR A 429 -12.65 -19.83 17.81
N TRP A 430 -13.43 -20.02 18.88
CA TRP A 430 -13.44 -19.18 20.07
C TRP A 430 -13.83 -17.72 19.81
N HIS A 431 -14.58 -17.45 18.74
CA HIS A 431 -15.17 -16.14 18.48
C HIS A 431 -16.59 -16.06 19.00
N PHE A 432 -16.98 -14.88 19.51
CA PHE A 432 -18.36 -14.63 19.91
C PHE A 432 -19.32 -14.78 18.73
N THR A 433 -20.35 -15.59 18.92
CA THR A 433 -21.49 -15.63 18.01
C THR A 433 -22.29 -14.33 18.15
N SER A 434 -23.19 -14.06 17.20
CA SER A 434 -24.12 -12.93 17.32
C SER A 434 -24.92 -12.96 18.62
N HIS A 435 -25.24 -14.17 19.13
CA HIS A 435 -25.89 -14.35 20.43
C HIS A 435 -24.95 -13.96 21.58
N GLY A 436 -23.70 -14.43 21.58
CA GLY A 436 -22.69 -14.05 22.58
C GLY A 436 -22.44 -12.54 22.62
N LEU A 437 -22.27 -11.90 21.46
CA LEU A 437 -22.12 -10.44 21.37
C LEU A 437 -23.34 -9.69 21.92
N ASN A 438 -24.55 -10.23 21.71
CA ASN A 438 -25.77 -9.62 22.25
C ASN A 438 -25.80 -9.67 23.78
N GLN A 439 -25.26 -10.72 24.41
CA GLN A 439 -25.12 -10.81 25.87
C GLN A 439 -24.12 -9.82 26.44
N LEU A 440 -23.15 -9.33 25.66
CA LEU A 440 -22.21 -8.28 26.08
C LEU A 440 -22.80 -6.86 26.03
N LYS A 441 -23.91 -6.64 25.33
CA LYS A 441 -24.50 -5.29 25.21
C LYS A 441 -24.79 -4.60 26.55
N PRO A 442 -25.31 -5.26 27.59
CA PRO A 442 -25.55 -4.63 28.89
C PRO A 442 -24.26 -4.07 29.51
N LEU A 443 -23.15 -4.83 29.44
CA LEU A 443 -21.84 -4.41 29.95
C LEU A 443 -21.37 -3.12 29.26
N PHE A 444 -21.38 -3.10 27.93
CA PHE A 444 -20.99 -1.89 27.19
C PHE A 444 -21.95 -0.72 27.44
N LYS A 445 -23.26 -0.96 27.56
CA LYS A 445 -24.25 0.08 27.91
C LYS A 445 -24.01 0.68 29.28
N GLU A 446 -23.54 -0.11 30.24
CA GLU A 446 -23.18 0.37 31.57
C GLU A 446 -21.94 1.26 31.53
N ILE A 447 -20.90 0.82 30.80
CA ILE A 447 -19.67 1.59 30.62
C ILE A 447 -19.98 2.93 29.94
N CYS A 448 -20.76 2.94 28.86
CA CYS A 448 -21.17 4.16 28.20
C CYS A 448 -21.91 5.11 29.16
N ARG A 449 -22.85 4.59 29.96
CA ARG A 449 -23.56 5.41 30.97
C ARG A 449 -22.62 6.01 32.01
N ASN A 450 -21.60 5.28 32.44
CA ASN A 450 -20.61 5.77 33.41
C ASN A 450 -19.70 6.85 32.82
N ILE A 451 -19.36 6.76 31.53
CA ILE A 451 -18.61 7.81 30.82
C ILE A 451 -19.48 9.06 30.68
N THR A 452 -20.73 8.92 30.22
CA THR A 452 -21.65 10.06 30.01
C THR A 452 -22.00 10.81 31.29
N ARG A 453 -21.95 10.17 32.46
CA ARG A 453 -22.22 10.81 33.76
C ARG A 453 -21.04 11.63 34.30
N ARG A 454 -19.84 11.45 33.76
CA ARG A 454 -18.62 12.15 34.21
C ARG A 454 -18.32 13.41 33.41
N ASN A 455 -18.82 13.48 32.19
CA ASN A 455 -18.87 14.69 31.36
C ASN A 455 -20.14 15.48 31.67
#